data_AF-A0A7S3IJ84-F1
#
_entry.id   AF-A0A7S3IJ84-F1
#
_cell.length_a   1.000
_cell.length_b   1.000
_cell.length_c   1.000
_cell.angle_alpha   90.00
_cell.angle_beta   90.00
_cell.angle_gamma   90.00
#
_symmetry.space_group_name_H-M   'P 1'
#
loop_
_entity.id
_entity.type
_entity.pdbx_description
1 polymer ?
#
loop_
_entity_poly.entity_id
_entity_poly.type
_entity_poly.pdbx_seq_one_letter_code
_entity_poly.pdbx_strand_id
1 'polypeptide(L)'
;MTLVMVTLITGVFVNNPNTTKKEPSFFDHNRYSLSRAWKIYTILFEVTLTAEIIIVTYFWTSLYTGHCVRDRQVVEGWPVECWPTIMDHTLPLSFMLIADLVLLVPAFVRRHVVFVVIISIAYLITNFVSTEIEGYPVYLPINWHTTTGIIAPFVIVIIGIVLFLILEQLNKIKLKFRGYGDIVPICSGKIVGPILLTQ
;
A
#
# COMPACT_ATOMS: atom_id res chain seq x y z
N MET A 1 1.90 9.22 -6.93
CA MET A 1 0.63 9.98 -6.78
C MET A 1 -0.61 9.32 -7.42
N THR A 2 -0.57 8.83 -8.67
CA THR A 2 -1.76 8.29 -9.37
C THR A 2 -2.48 7.17 -8.61
N LEU A 3 -1.75 6.19 -8.07
CA LEU A 3 -2.35 5.06 -7.34
C LEU A 3 -3.04 5.50 -6.03
N VAL A 4 -2.46 6.45 -5.30
CA VAL A 4 -3.08 7.02 -4.09
C VAL A 4 -4.38 7.74 -4.43
N MET A 5 -4.39 8.55 -5.48
CA MET A 5 -5.61 9.26 -5.89
C MET A 5 -6.71 8.28 -6.30
N VAL A 6 -6.39 7.26 -7.11
CA VAL A 6 -7.33 6.20 -7.49
C VAL A 6 -7.88 5.49 -6.24
N THR A 7 -7.01 5.18 -5.28
CA THR A 7 -7.40 4.52 -4.03
C THR A 7 -8.34 5.38 -3.19
N LEU A 8 -7.99 6.65 -2.96
CA LEU A 8 -8.78 7.58 -2.16
C LEU A 8 -10.14 7.86 -2.81
N ILE A 9 -10.16 8.11 -4.13
CA ILE A 9 -11.40 8.33 -4.89
C ILE A 9 -12.31 7.11 -4.81
N THR A 10 -11.75 5.90 -5.02
CA THR A 10 -12.53 4.65 -4.90
C THR A 10 -13.09 4.50 -3.48
N GLY A 11 -12.33 4.87 -2.45
CA GLY A 11 -12.76 4.85 -1.05
C GLY A 11 -13.97 5.74 -0.77
N VAL A 12 -14.01 6.94 -1.37
CA VAL A 12 -15.16 7.86 -1.25
C VAL A 12 -16.43 7.24 -1.82
N PHE A 13 -16.37 6.56 -2.97
CA PHE A 13 -17.54 5.93 -3.59
C PHE A 13 -18.01 4.69 -2.83
N VAL A 14 -17.07 3.91 -2.29
CA VAL A 14 -17.35 2.68 -1.55
C VAL A 14 -18.00 2.96 -0.19
N ASN A 15 -17.61 4.03 0.49
CA ASN A 15 -18.13 4.36 1.82
C ASN A 15 -19.41 5.21 1.80
N ASN A 16 -20.17 5.18 0.70
CA ASN A 16 -21.42 5.93 0.60
C ASN A 16 -22.53 5.26 1.45
N PRO A 17 -23.01 5.88 2.54
CA PRO A 17 -24.00 5.29 3.44
C PRO A 17 -25.35 4.99 2.79
N ASN A 18 -25.64 5.59 1.62
CA ASN A 18 -26.86 5.30 0.87
C ASN A 18 -26.80 3.94 0.15
N THR A 19 -25.59 3.37 -0.03
CA THR A 19 -25.41 2.05 -0.63
C THR A 19 -25.46 0.90 0.39
N THR A 20 -25.20 1.16 1.68
CA THR A 20 -25.18 0.15 2.75
C THR A 20 -26.54 -0.16 3.36
N LYS A 21 -27.57 0.69 3.16
CA LYS A 21 -28.89 0.52 3.80
C LYS A 21 -29.76 -0.61 3.25
N LYS A 22 -29.39 -1.26 2.15
CA LYS A 22 -30.04 -2.49 1.70
C LYS A 22 -29.13 -3.66 2.04
N GLU A 23 -29.18 -4.14 3.28
CA GLU A 23 -28.54 -5.42 3.59
C GLU A 23 -29.19 -6.49 2.72
N PRO A 24 -28.45 -7.10 1.79
CA PRO A 24 -28.99 -8.18 1.00
C PRO A 24 -29.28 -9.36 1.93
N SER A 25 -30.43 -10.00 1.73
CA SER A 25 -30.83 -11.21 2.45
C SER A 25 -29.68 -12.22 2.52
N PHE A 26 -29.63 -13.00 3.61
CA PHE A 26 -28.57 -13.97 3.94
C PHE A 26 -28.17 -14.93 2.79
N PHE A 27 -29.02 -15.09 1.77
CA PHE A 27 -28.84 -15.95 0.60
C PHE A 27 -28.38 -15.25 -0.69
N ASP A 28 -27.93 -14.00 -0.64
CA ASP A 28 -27.39 -13.36 -1.84
C ASP A 28 -26.03 -13.98 -2.22
N HIS A 29 -26.06 -14.94 -3.15
CA HIS A 29 -24.88 -15.62 -3.70
C HIS A 29 -23.82 -14.63 -4.22
N ASN A 30 -24.19 -13.39 -4.52
CA ASN A 30 -23.25 -12.34 -4.91
C ASN A 30 -22.40 -11.79 -3.75
N ARG A 31 -22.63 -12.20 -2.50
CA ARG A 31 -21.83 -11.77 -1.32
C ARG A 31 -20.37 -12.15 -1.44
N TYR A 32 -20.09 -13.27 -2.10
CA TYR A 32 -18.74 -13.80 -2.26
C TYR A 32 -18.04 -13.34 -3.55
N SER A 33 -18.74 -12.65 -4.47
CA SER A 33 -18.13 -12.13 -5.69
C SER A 33 -16.97 -11.16 -5.39
N LEU A 34 -15.85 -11.32 -6.09
CA LEU A 34 -14.70 -10.42 -6.04
C LEU A 34 -15.01 -9.04 -6.61
N SER A 35 -16.04 -8.93 -7.47
CA SER A 35 -16.43 -7.69 -8.15
C SER A 35 -17.11 -6.65 -7.24
N ARG A 36 -17.22 -6.91 -5.93
CA ARG A 36 -17.76 -5.91 -4.99
C ARG A 36 -16.73 -4.80 -4.80
N ALA A 37 -17.14 -3.57 -5.10
CA ALA A 37 -16.28 -2.38 -5.06
C ALA A 37 -15.51 -2.24 -3.73
N TRP A 38 -16.12 -2.57 -2.60
CA TRP A 38 -15.45 -2.50 -1.30
C TRP A 38 -14.26 -3.45 -1.15
N LYS A 39 -14.33 -4.66 -1.73
CA LYS A 39 -13.22 -5.63 -1.69
C LYS A 39 -12.04 -5.14 -2.53
N ILE A 40 -12.35 -4.63 -3.72
CA ILE A 40 -11.36 -4.05 -4.64
C ILE A 40 -10.69 -2.86 -3.94
N TYR A 41 -11.48 -1.98 -3.34
CA TYR A 41 -10.97 -0.85 -2.56
C TYR A 41 -10.06 -1.31 -1.41
N THR A 42 -10.45 -2.32 -0.63
CA THR A 42 -9.60 -2.85 0.45
C THR A 42 -8.24 -3.33 -0.08
N ILE A 43 -8.23 -4.12 -1.16
CA ILE A 43 -6.98 -4.58 -1.78
C ILE A 43 -6.13 -3.41 -2.26
N LEU A 44 -6.74 -2.46 -2.98
CA LEU A 44 -6.07 -1.25 -3.45
C LEU A 44 -5.46 -0.45 -2.29
N PHE A 45 -6.21 -0.27 -1.21
CA PHE A 45 -5.76 0.46 -0.04
C PHE A 45 -4.55 -0.19 0.62
N GLU A 46 -4.62 -1.50 0.89
CA GLU A 46 -3.54 -2.24 1.54
C GLU A 46 -2.25 -2.23 0.70
N VAL A 47 -2.37 -2.50 -0.60
CA VAL A 47 -1.25 -2.47 -1.55
C VAL A 47 -0.64 -1.08 -1.58
N THR A 48 -1.48 -0.05 -1.73
CA THR A 48 -1.02 1.33 -1.87
C THR A 48 -0.31 1.80 -0.61
N LEU A 49 -0.89 1.56 0.58
CA LEU A 49 -0.24 1.95 1.83
C LEU A 49 1.10 1.24 2.03
N THR A 50 1.17 -0.06 1.74
CA THR A 50 2.42 -0.83 1.84
C THR A 50 3.48 -0.30 0.89
N ALA A 51 3.12 -0.04 -0.36
CA ALA A 51 4.02 0.50 -1.37
C ALA A 51 4.53 1.91 -1.00
N GLU A 52 3.65 2.81 -0.55
CA GLU A 52 4.01 4.17 -0.18
C GLU A 52 4.97 4.22 1.01
N ILE A 53 4.82 3.34 2.02
CA ILE A 53 5.79 3.25 3.12
C ILE A 53 7.16 2.83 2.60
N ILE A 54 7.23 1.85 1.68
CA ILE A 54 8.50 1.42 1.07
C ILE A 54 9.12 2.57 0.28
N ILE A 55 8.33 3.22 -0.58
CA ILE A 55 8.77 4.33 -1.44
C ILE A 55 9.32 5.48 -0.59
N VAL A 56 8.59 5.92 0.44
CA VAL A 56 9.03 6.99 1.35
C VAL A 56 10.30 6.60 2.09
N THR A 57 10.37 5.37 2.61
CA THR A 57 11.55 4.88 3.31
C THR A 57 12.77 4.86 2.39
N TYR A 58 12.62 4.33 1.17
CA TYR A 58 13.68 4.27 0.18
C TYR A 58 14.10 5.67 -0.28
N PHE A 59 13.14 6.57 -0.48
CA PHE A 59 13.40 7.97 -0.81
C PHE A 59 14.30 8.62 0.24
N TRP A 60 13.92 8.58 1.52
CA TRP A 60 14.68 9.24 2.58
C TRP A 60 16.05 8.60 2.85
N THR A 61 16.17 7.29 2.68
CA THR A 61 17.43 6.58 2.98
C THR A 61 18.42 6.59 1.82
N SER A 62 17.94 6.51 0.58
CA SER A 62 18.79 6.25 -0.60
C SER A 62 18.77 7.37 -1.63
N LEU A 63 17.62 7.98 -1.90
CA LEU A 63 17.47 8.94 -3.00
C LEU A 63 17.69 10.40 -2.57
N TYR A 64 17.18 10.78 -1.40
CA TYR A 64 17.25 12.15 -0.89
C TYR A 64 18.69 12.60 -0.67
N THR A 65 19.52 11.72 -0.12
CA THR A 65 20.95 11.98 0.08
C THR A 65 21.70 12.06 -1.25
N GLY A 66 21.28 11.35 -2.30
CA GLY A 66 21.91 11.37 -3.61
C GLY A 66 21.59 12.62 -4.43
N HIS A 67 20.30 12.94 -4.59
CA HIS A 67 19.84 14.03 -5.44
C HIS A 67 20.02 15.40 -4.77
N CYS A 68 19.47 15.57 -3.57
CA CYS A 68 19.44 16.88 -2.92
C CYS A 68 20.78 17.31 -2.32
N VAL A 69 21.76 16.41 -2.15
CA VAL A 69 23.10 16.78 -1.64
C VAL A 69 24.07 17.04 -2.79
N ARG A 70 23.96 16.30 -3.90
CA ARG A 70 24.85 16.45 -5.06
C ARG A 70 24.57 17.76 -5.83
N ASP A 71 23.30 18.12 -6.00
CA ASP A 71 22.93 19.35 -6.71
C ASP A 71 23.13 20.62 -5.85
N ARG A 72 23.25 20.47 -4.52
CA ARG A 72 23.49 21.56 -3.57
C ARG A 72 24.91 22.15 -3.62
N GLN A 73 25.85 21.53 -4.34
CA GLN A 73 27.18 22.11 -4.50
C GLN A 73 27.21 23.31 -5.45
N VAL A 74 26.11 23.64 -6.13
CA VAL A 74 26.09 24.66 -7.19
C VAL A 74 25.37 25.96 -6.81
N VAL A 75 24.53 25.99 -5.77
CA VAL A 75 23.75 27.19 -5.42
C VAL A 75 23.71 27.40 -3.91
N GLU A 76 24.36 28.46 -3.43
CA GLU A 76 24.14 29.03 -2.08
C GLU A 76 22.71 29.63 -2.02
N GLY A 77 21.72 28.76 -1.87
CA GLY A 77 20.30 29.10 -1.85
C GLY A 77 19.51 28.04 -1.10
N TRP A 78 18.43 28.47 -0.46
CA TRP A 78 17.66 27.69 0.52
C TRP A 78 17.17 26.31 0.02
N PRO A 79 16.86 25.36 0.92
CA PRO A 79 16.40 23.99 0.60
C PRO A 79 15.01 23.90 -0.07
N VAL A 80 14.44 25.01 -0.55
CA VAL A 80 13.09 25.09 -1.14
C VAL A 80 13.01 24.35 -2.48
N GLU A 81 14.13 24.23 -3.20
CA GLU A 81 14.16 23.54 -4.51
C GLU A 81 13.87 22.03 -4.42
N CYS A 82 14.17 21.41 -3.27
CA CYS A 82 13.85 20.00 -3.03
C CYS A 82 12.40 19.77 -2.55
N TRP A 83 11.63 20.84 -2.29
CA TRP A 83 10.29 20.73 -1.74
C TRP A 83 9.32 19.94 -2.62
N PRO A 84 9.26 20.15 -3.95
CA PRO A 84 8.39 19.35 -4.81
C PRO A 84 8.68 17.86 -4.68
N THR A 85 9.95 17.47 -4.75
CA THR A 85 10.38 16.07 -4.62
C THR A 85 10.03 15.50 -3.24
N ILE A 86 10.28 16.23 -2.15
CA ILE A 86 9.92 15.78 -0.80
C ILE A 86 8.41 15.56 -0.69
N MET A 87 7.62 16.49 -1.23
CA MET A 87 6.16 16.45 -1.17
C MET A 87 5.59 15.31 -2.01
N ASP A 88 6.16 15.05 -3.19
CA ASP A 88 5.75 13.96 -4.09
C ASP A 88 5.88 12.57 -3.46
N HIS A 89 6.78 12.42 -2.50
CA HIS A 89 6.99 11.16 -1.78
C HIS A 89 6.25 11.16 -0.44
N THR A 90 6.29 12.26 0.33
CA THR A 90 5.78 12.27 1.71
C THR A 90 4.27 12.51 1.81
N LEU A 91 3.69 13.33 0.92
CA LEU A 91 2.24 13.62 0.96
C LEU A 91 1.37 12.39 0.70
N PRO A 92 1.65 11.54 -0.31
CA PRO A 92 0.81 10.38 -0.58
C PRO A 92 0.69 9.45 0.64
N LEU A 93 1.81 9.15 1.31
CA LEU A 93 1.80 8.38 2.55
C LEU A 93 1.00 9.08 3.66
N SER A 94 1.21 10.39 3.84
CA SER A 94 0.49 11.17 4.86
C SER A 94 -1.03 11.11 4.66
N PHE A 95 -1.50 11.26 3.42
CA PHE A 95 -2.93 11.15 3.10
C PHE A 95 -3.46 9.74 3.33
N MET A 96 -2.71 8.69 2.96
CA MET A 96 -3.11 7.31 3.21
C MET A 96 -3.19 6.99 4.71
N LEU A 97 -2.27 7.51 5.52
CA LEU A 97 -2.31 7.35 6.97
C LEU A 97 -3.46 8.11 7.61
N ILE A 98 -3.73 9.34 7.20
CA ILE A 98 -4.91 10.11 7.65
C ILE A 98 -6.19 9.37 7.28
N ALA A 99 -6.25 8.84 6.05
CA ALA A 99 -7.37 8.03 5.59
C ALA A 99 -7.54 6.77 6.46
N ASP A 100 -6.46 6.04 6.79
CA ASP A 100 -6.51 4.83 7.62
C ASP A 100 -6.90 5.11 9.09
N LEU A 101 -6.43 6.22 9.65
CA LEU A 101 -6.53 6.53 11.07
C LEU A 101 -7.77 7.35 11.41
N VAL A 102 -8.22 8.23 10.52
CA VAL A 102 -9.29 9.19 10.83
C VAL A 102 -10.56 8.88 10.05
N LEU A 103 -10.44 8.74 8.73
CA LEU A 103 -11.59 8.81 7.83
C LEU A 103 -12.20 7.44 7.53
N LEU A 104 -11.36 6.42 7.38
CA LEU A 104 -11.72 5.12 6.83
C LEU A 104 -11.31 4.03 7.83
N VAL A 105 -12.02 2.90 7.79
CA VAL A 105 -11.66 1.71 8.60
C VAL A 105 -11.45 0.53 7.65
N PRO A 106 -10.47 0.59 6.73
CA PRO A 106 -10.17 -0.53 5.86
C PRO A 106 -9.65 -1.69 6.71
N ALA A 107 -10.12 -2.89 6.42
CA ALA A 107 -9.72 -4.09 7.14
C ALA A 107 -8.59 -4.79 6.39
N PHE A 108 -7.42 -4.92 7.03
CA PHE A 108 -6.28 -5.61 6.43
C PHE A 108 -6.48 -7.12 6.47
N VAL A 109 -6.49 -7.76 5.31
CA VAL A 109 -6.72 -9.21 5.19
C VAL A 109 -5.43 -9.92 4.80
N ARG A 110 -5.01 -10.90 5.63
CA ARG A 110 -3.74 -11.61 5.44
C ARG A 110 -3.54 -12.18 4.04
N ARG A 111 -4.59 -12.74 3.45
CA ARG A 111 -4.54 -13.39 2.13
C ARG A 111 -4.19 -12.41 1.00
N HIS A 112 -4.38 -11.11 1.19
CA HIS A 112 -4.08 -10.10 0.18
C HIS A 112 -2.59 -9.78 0.09
N VAL A 113 -1.73 -10.32 0.97
CA VAL A 113 -0.27 -10.24 0.82
C VAL A 113 0.21 -10.74 -0.54
N VAL A 114 -0.52 -11.67 -1.16
CA VAL A 114 -0.25 -12.15 -2.52
C VAL A 114 -0.28 -11.02 -3.55
N PHE A 115 -1.17 -10.02 -3.39
CA PHE A 115 -1.25 -8.89 -4.31
C PHE A 115 -0.06 -7.94 -4.16
N VAL A 116 0.46 -7.77 -2.94
CA VAL A 116 1.72 -7.05 -2.71
C VAL A 116 2.84 -7.73 -3.48
N VAL A 117 2.98 -9.06 -3.34
CA VAL A 117 4.01 -9.83 -4.05
C VAL A 117 3.87 -9.71 -5.56
N ILE A 118 2.66 -9.90 -6.11
CA ILE A 118 2.41 -9.79 -7.56
C ILE A 118 2.81 -8.42 -8.09
N ILE A 119 2.38 -7.35 -7.41
CA ILE A 119 2.66 -5.98 -7.85
C ILE A 119 4.13 -5.65 -7.72
N SER A 120 4.80 -6.09 -6.65
CA SER A 120 6.24 -5.92 -6.52
C SER A 120 7.00 -6.66 -7.62
N ILE A 121 6.63 -7.90 -7.95
CA ILE A 121 7.27 -8.64 -9.07
C ILE A 121 7.05 -7.91 -10.40
N ALA A 122 5.81 -7.48 -10.69
CA ALA A 122 5.51 -6.73 -11.92
C ALA A 122 6.33 -5.43 -12.00
N TYR A 123 6.49 -4.74 -10.88
CA TYR A 123 7.31 -3.55 -10.79
C TYR A 123 8.80 -3.84 -11.03
N LEU A 124 9.34 -4.92 -10.46
CA LEU A 124 10.72 -5.34 -10.69
C LEU A 124 10.98 -5.69 -12.15
N ILE A 125 10.07 -6.42 -12.80
CA ILE A 125 10.15 -6.73 -14.23
C ILE A 125 10.16 -5.44 -15.05
N THR A 126 9.27 -4.49 -14.73
CA THR A 126 9.20 -3.21 -15.43
C THR A 126 10.52 -2.42 -15.29
N ASN A 127 11.09 -2.38 -14.08
CA ASN A 127 12.38 -1.71 -13.84
C ASN A 127 13.55 -2.37 -14.57
N PHE A 128 13.57 -3.70 -14.60
CA PHE A 128 14.56 -4.46 -15.35
C PHE A 128 14.49 -4.13 -16.85
N VAL A 129 13.29 -4.25 -17.44
CA VAL A 129 13.07 -3.95 -18.86
C VAL A 129 13.45 -2.50 -19.20
N SER A 130 13.06 -1.52 -18.37
CA SER A 130 13.44 -0.11 -18.57
C SER A 130 14.95 0.06 -18.58
N THR A 131 15.66 -0.57 -17.63
CA THR A 131 17.12 -0.47 -17.52
C THR A 131 17.82 -1.05 -18.75
N GLU A 132 17.37 -2.20 -19.25
CA GLU A 132 17.93 -2.83 -20.45
C GLU A 132 17.66 -2.00 -21.72
N ILE A 133 16.53 -1.30 -21.80
CA ILE A 133 16.19 -0.43 -22.93
C ILE A 133 16.98 0.88 -22.90
N GLU A 134 17.06 1.53 -21.73
CA GLU A 134 17.68 2.85 -21.56
C GLU A 134 19.21 2.79 -21.43
N GLY A 135 19.75 1.63 -21.03
CA GLY A 135 21.18 1.42 -20.81
C GLY A 135 21.69 1.99 -19.48
N TYR A 136 20.82 2.51 -18.62
CA TYR A 136 21.15 2.95 -17.26
C TYR A 136 20.04 2.55 -16.27
N PRO A 137 20.38 2.29 -14.99
CA PRO A 137 19.39 1.82 -14.03
C PRO A 137 18.41 2.92 -13.63
N VAL A 138 17.12 2.56 -13.52
CA VAL A 138 16.05 3.47 -13.04
C VAL A 138 16.39 4.05 -11.67
N TYR A 139 17.00 3.23 -10.81
CA TYR A 139 17.51 3.64 -9.50
C TYR A 139 19.00 3.33 -9.42
N LEU A 140 19.82 4.33 -9.12
CA LEU A 140 21.29 4.19 -9.05
C LEU A 140 21.76 3.00 -8.18
N PRO A 141 21.16 2.71 -7.01
CA PRO A 141 21.57 1.55 -6.21
C PRO A 141 21.17 0.19 -6.81
N ILE A 142 20.24 0.15 -7.77
CA ILE A 142 19.69 -1.06 -8.39
C ILE A 142 20.26 -1.19 -9.81
N ASN A 143 21.58 -1.40 -9.88
CA ASN A 143 22.22 -1.76 -11.14
C ASN A 143 22.17 -3.28 -11.35
N TRP A 144 21.37 -3.74 -12.32
CA TRP A 144 21.14 -5.15 -12.62
C TRP A 144 22.39 -5.93 -13.08
N HIS A 145 23.46 -5.24 -13.45
CA HIS A 145 24.76 -5.87 -13.75
C HIS A 145 25.61 -6.13 -12.50
N THR A 146 25.17 -5.68 -11.33
CA THR A 146 25.84 -5.90 -10.06
C THR A 146 25.08 -6.90 -9.20
N THR A 147 25.80 -7.71 -8.42
CA THR A 147 25.17 -8.65 -7.47
C THR A 147 24.22 -7.94 -6.50
N THR A 148 24.60 -6.75 -6.02
CA THR A 148 23.76 -5.94 -5.12
C THR A 148 22.46 -5.51 -5.79
N GLY A 149 22.52 -5.05 -7.05
CA GLY A 149 21.33 -4.65 -7.78
C GLY A 149 20.40 -5.79 -8.16
N ILE A 150 20.91 -7.03 -8.27
CA ILE A 150 20.07 -8.23 -8.43
C ILE A 150 19.39 -8.60 -7.09
N ILE A 151 20.13 -8.55 -5.97
CA ILE A 151 19.62 -8.98 -4.65
C ILE A 151 18.63 -7.96 -4.05
N ALA A 152 18.92 -6.66 -4.16
CA ALA A 152 18.15 -5.59 -3.52
C ALA A 152 16.63 -5.64 -3.84
N PRO A 153 16.20 -5.84 -5.11
CA PRO A 153 14.82 -6.14 -5.48
C PRO A 153 14.11 -7.19 -4.62
N PHE A 154 14.74 -8.35 -4.41
CA PHE A 154 14.14 -9.44 -3.62
C PHE A 154 14.07 -9.08 -2.14
N VAL A 155 15.08 -8.39 -1.61
CA VAL A 155 15.06 -7.87 -0.24
C VAL A 155 13.90 -6.90 -0.05
N ILE A 156 13.63 -6.02 -1.01
CA ILE A 156 12.50 -5.08 -0.97
C ILE A 156 11.16 -5.83 -0.95
N VAL A 157 11.00 -6.91 -1.74
CA VAL A 157 9.79 -7.75 -1.70
C VAL A 157 9.60 -8.37 -0.32
N ILE A 158 10.68 -8.92 0.27
CA ILE A 158 10.63 -9.50 1.62
C ILE A 158 10.24 -8.44 2.66
N ILE A 159 10.84 -7.25 2.59
CA ILE A 159 10.49 -6.11 3.45
C ILE A 159 9.00 -5.76 3.29
N GLY A 160 8.47 -5.73 2.07
CA GLY A 160 7.05 -5.47 1.81
C GLY A 160 6.12 -6.50 2.43
N ILE A 161 6.47 -7.80 2.36
CA ILE A 161 5.72 -8.87 3.03
C ILE A 161 5.73 -8.67 4.55
N VAL A 162 6.90 -8.45 5.14
CA VAL A 162 7.05 -8.25 6.59
C VAL A 162 6.25 -7.02 7.04
N LEU A 163 6.37 -5.91 6.32
CA LEU A 163 5.64 -4.69 6.59
C LEU A 163 4.13 -4.88 6.50
N PHE A 164 3.63 -5.57 5.46
CA PHE A 164 2.22 -5.88 5.33
C PHE A 164 1.70 -6.67 6.54
N LEU A 165 2.45 -7.67 7.00
CA LEU A 165 2.07 -8.46 8.18
C LEU A 165 2.08 -7.62 9.46
N ILE A 166 3.00 -6.66 9.61
CA ILE A 166 2.99 -5.71 10.73
C ILE A 166 1.74 -4.83 10.68
N LEU A 167 1.45 -4.23 9.51
CA LEU A 167 0.25 -3.41 9.30
C LEU A 167 -1.03 -4.20 9.56
N GLU A 168 -1.07 -5.47 9.17
CA GLU A 168 -2.18 -6.38 9.47
C GLU A 168 -2.40 -6.52 10.99
N GLN A 169 -1.34 -6.70 11.79
CA GLN A 169 -1.47 -6.79 13.25
C GLN A 169 -1.93 -5.46 13.87
N LEU A 170 -1.34 -4.34 13.44
CA LEU A 170 -1.76 -3.01 13.90
C LEU A 170 -3.23 -2.73 13.55
N ASN A 171 -3.66 -3.13 12.36
CA ASN A 171 -5.05 -2.99 11.92
C ASN A 171 -6.00 -3.83 12.77
N LYS A 172 -5.65 -5.07 13.15
CA LYS A 172 -6.47 -5.89 14.06
C LYS A 172 -6.63 -5.24 15.42
N ILE A 173 -5.56 -4.65 15.96
CA ILE A 173 -5.59 -3.92 17.22
C ILE A 173 -6.53 -2.72 17.08
N LYS A 174 -6.38 -1.92 16.01
CA LYS A 174 -7.26 -0.79 15.67
C LYS A 174 -8.73 -1.20 15.57
N LEU A 175 -9.04 -2.30 14.87
CA LEU A 175 -10.40 -2.80 14.69
C LEU A 175 -11.04 -3.16 16.03
N LYS A 176 -10.30 -3.86 16.91
CA LYS A 176 -10.80 -4.19 18.26
C LYS A 176 -11.11 -2.93 19.07
N PHE A 177 -10.21 -1.95 19.08
CA PHE A 177 -10.43 -0.69 19.80
C PHE A 177 -11.62 0.11 19.28
N ARG A 178 -11.99 -0.06 18.01
CA ARG A 178 -13.15 0.60 17.39
C ARG A 178 -14.45 -0.21 17.47
N GLY A 179 -14.48 -1.32 18.21
CA GLY A 179 -15.66 -2.16 18.36
C GLY A 179 -15.91 -3.13 17.19
N TYR A 180 -14.98 -3.25 16.23
CA TYR A 180 -15.07 -4.18 15.10
C TYR A 180 -14.34 -5.51 15.37
N GLY A 181 -14.38 -5.98 16.62
CA GLY A 181 -13.68 -7.20 17.05
C GLY A 181 -14.10 -8.45 16.26
N ASP A 182 -15.37 -8.52 15.86
CA ASP A 182 -15.97 -9.67 15.18
C ASP A 182 -15.42 -9.90 13.76
N ILE A 183 -14.85 -8.86 13.14
CA ILE A 183 -14.28 -8.93 11.78
C ILE A 183 -12.84 -9.49 11.81
N VAL A 184 -12.14 -9.39 12.95
CA VAL A 184 -10.72 -9.77 13.09
C VAL A 184 -10.44 -11.25 12.73
N PRO A 185 -11.27 -12.24 13.13
CA PRO A 185 -11.09 -13.62 12.71
C PRO A 185 -11.13 -13.79 11.17
N ILE A 186 -12.06 -13.08 10.50
CA ILE A 186 -12.22 -13.11 9.05
C ILE A 186 -10.97 -12.54 8.36
N CYS A 187 -10.44 -11.42 8.86
CA CYS A 187 -9.19 -10.82 8.35
C CYS A 187 -7.99 -11.76 8.45
N SER A 188 -7.98 -12.61 9.49
CA SER A 188 -6.91 -13.59 9.73
C SER A 188 -7.05 -14.85 8.87
N GLY A 189 -8.09 -14.96 8.03
CA GLY A 189 -8.38 -16.15 7.24
C GLY A 189 -8.97 -17.31 8.06
N LYS A 190 -9.39 -17.08 9.30
CA LYS A 190 -10.11 -18.10 10.06
C LYS A 190 -11.53 -18.20 9.52
N ILE A 191 -11.92 -19.40 9.10
CA ILE A 191 -13.31 -19.70 8.76
C ILE A 191 -14.08 -19.64 10.07
N VAL A 192 -14.85 -18.57 10.26
CA VAL A 192 -15.85 -18.55 11.33
C VAL A 192 -16.96 -19.48 10.83
N GLY A 193 -17.19 -20.58 11.55
CA GLY A 193 -18.34 -21.45 11.29
C GLY A 193 -19.64 -20.65 11.35
N PRO A 194 -20.80 -21.23 11.00
CA PRO A 194 -22.08 -20.53 11.07
C PRO A 194 -22.21 -19.94 12.48
N ILE A 195 -22.07 -18.62 12.56
CA ILE A 195 -22.32 -17.88 13.78
C ILE A 195 -23.81 -18.12 14.01
N LEU A 196 -24.13 -18.89 15.04
CA LEU A 196 -25.47 -18.93 15.60
C LEU A 196 -25.74 -17.50 16.08
N LEU A 197 -26.22 -16.66 15.16
CA LEU A 197 -26.82 -15.36 15.44
C LEU A 197 -28.16 -15.65 16.13
N THR A 198 -28.08 -16.18 17.34
CA THR A 198 -29.20 -16.33 18.26
C THR A 198 -29.02 -15.27 19.33
N GLN A 199 -29.27 -14.01 18.98
CA GLN A 199 -29.67 -12.94 19.89
C GLN A 199 -30.53 -11.94 19.12
#